data_AF-A0A858BX66-F1
#
_entry.id   AF-A0A858BX66-F1
#
_cell.length_a   1.000
_cell.length_b   1.000
_cell.length_c   1.000
_cell.angle_alpha   90.00
_cell.angle_beta   90.00
_cell.angle_gamma   90.00
#
_symmetry.space_group_name_H-M   'P 1'
#
loop_
_entity.id
_entity.type
_entity.pdbx_description
1 polymer ?
#
loop_
_entity_poly.entity_id
_entity_poly.type
_entity_poly.pdbx_seq_one_letter_code
_entity_poly.pdbx_strand_id
1 'polypeptide(L)'
;MLAILLSLPILIYVGISDWKHRLIPNAAILILLAMGILQILMDNYFNFHIDLIERITGLLFPGIILFVIYMKNPKLSGGGDLKLLASLGFCIGISYFIATLFVACIGGIAHSLRYKQVYVPLGTYICIGAVIVTGVNFVQFFY
;
A
#
# COMPACT_ATOMS: atom_id res chain seq x y z
N MET A 1 -9.65 -8.62 7.84
CA MET A 1 -9.82 -9.16 6.46
C MET A 1 -10.94 -8.46 5.67
N LEU A 2 -12.16 -8.31 6.20
CA LEU A 2 -13.29 -7.65 5.51
C LEU A 2 -13.02 -6.17 5.16
N ALA A 3 -12.41 -5.41 6.07
CA ALA A 3 -11.99 -4.02 5.83
C ALA A 3 -10.90 -3.91 4.73
N ILE A 4 -10.04 -4.91 4.60
CA ILE A 4 -9.01 -4.97 3.55
C ILE A 4 -9.66 -5.21 2.18
N LEU A 5 -10.66 -6.11 2.09
CA LEU A 5 -11.46 -6.28 0.88
C LEU A 5 -12.20 -4.99 0.49
N LEU A 6 -12.75 -4.28 1.47
CA LEU A 6 -13.40 -2.98 1.26
C LEU A 6 -12.42 -1.92 0.74
N SER A 7 -11.11 -2.05 1.02
CA SER A 7 -10.10 -1.14 0.51
C SER A 7 -9.70 -1.41 -0.95
N LEU A 8 -9.94 -2.61 -1.49
CA LEU A 8 -9.62 -2.99 -2.89
C LEU A 8 -10.13 -2.00 -3.96
N PRO A 9 -11.41 -1.57 -3.97
CA PRO A 9 -11.87 -0.60 -4.96
C PRO A 9 -11.13 0.74 -4.89
N ILE A 10 -10.75 1.19 -3.69
CA ILE A 10 -9.94 2.40 -3.49
C ILE A 10 -8.53 2.19 -4.04
N LEU A 11 -7.91 1.05 -3.76
CA LEU A 11 -6.60 0.68 -4.29
C LEU A 11 -6.58 0.67 -5.83
N ILE A 12 -7.62 0.11 -6.45
CA ILE A 12 -7.77 0.11 -7.92
C ILE A 12 -7.92 1.53 -8.43
N TYR A 13 -8.76 2.36 -7.80
CA TYR A 13 -8.94 3.76 -8.17
C TYR A 13 -7.63 4.56 -8.08
N VAL A 14 -6.86 4.35 -7.01
CA VAL A 14 -5.56 5.02 -6.81
C VAL A 14 -4.54 4.56 -7.86
N GLY A 15 -4.48 3.26 -8.16
CA GLY A 15 -3.60 2.75 -9.22
C GLY A 15 -3.94 3.33 -10.59
N ILE A 16 -5.22 3.43 -10.94
CA ILE A 16 -5.66 4.05 -12.21
C ILE A 16 -5.33 5.55 -12.23
N SER A 17 -5.54 6.25 -11.12
CA SER A 17 -5.21 7.68 -10.98
C SER A 17 -3.70 7.93 -11.12
N ASP A 18 -2.88 7.08 -10.50
CA ASP A 18 -1.43 7.16 -10.57
C ASP A 18 -0.92 6.89 -11.99
N TRP A 19 -1.48 5.88 -12.67
CA TRP A 19 -1.13 5.58 -14.06
C TRP A 19 -1.50 6.73 -15.02
N LYS A 20 -2.68 7.33 -14.85
CA LYS A 20 -3.22 8.32 -15.80
C LYS A 20 -2.76 9.75 -15.53
N HIS A 21 -2.63 10.11 -14.26
CA HIS A 21 -2.39 11.50 -13.83
C HIS A 21 -1.11 11.66 -13.01
N ARG A 22 -0.43 10.58 -12.61
CA ARG A 22 0.72 10.60 -11.69
C ARG A 22 0.45 11.39 -10.40
N LEU A 23 -0.81 11.40 -9.99
CA LEU A 23 -1.30 12.11 -8.82
C LEU A 23 -2.10 11.13 -7.97
N ILE A 24 -1.66 10.98 -6.73
CA ILE A 24 -2.37 10.20 -5.71
C ILE A 24 -3.30 11.16 -4.97
N PRO A 25 -4.64 11.02 -5.11
CA PRO A 25 -5.58 11.92 -4.47
C PRO A 25 -5.54 11.78 -2.95
N ASN A 26 -5.42 12.90 -2.25
CA ASN A 26 -5.38 12.93 -0.77
C ASN A 26 -6.62 12.28 -0.14
N ALA A 27 -7.78 12.39 -0.79
CA ALA A 27 -9.01 11.74 -0.34
C ALA A 27 -8.87 10.22 -0.26
N ALA A 28 -8.19 9.58 -1.21
CA ALA A 28 -8.01 8.13 -1.20
C ALA A 28 -7.08 7.68 -0.07
N ILE A 29 -6.03 8.45 0.24
CA ILE A 29 -5.15 8.21 1.39
C ILE A 29 -5.95 8.30 2.70
N LEU A 30 -6.81 9.32 2.84
CA LEU A 30 -7.68 9.49 4.01
C LEU A 30 -8.66 8.32 4.15
N ILE A 31 -9.26 7.86 3.04
CA ILE A 31 -10.17 6.71 3.06
C ILE A 31 -9.43 5.43 3.45
N LEU A 32 -8.22 5.19 2.92
CA LEU A 32 -7.37 4.07 3.33
C LEU A 32 -7.10 4.12 4.84
N LEU A 33 -6.71 5.28 5.38
CA LEU A 33 -6.46 5.44 6.81
C LEU A 33 -7.73 5.19 7.64
N ALA A 34 -8.87 5.70 7.20
CA ALA A 34 -10.17 5.44 7.83
C ALA A 34 -10.53 3.94 7.80
N MET A 35 -10.23 3.23 6.71
CA MET A 35 -10.40 1.77 6.64
C MET A 35 -9.50 1.04 7.64
N GLY A 36 -8.24 1.47 7.79
CA GLY A 36 -7.33 0.94 8.80
C GLY A 36 -7.88 1.11 10.22
N ILE A 37 -8.50 2.25 10.53
CA ILE A 37 -9.15 2.53 11.82
C ILE A 37 -10.41 1.66 11.99
N LEU A 38 -11.26 1.59 10.97
CA LEU A 38 -12.45 0.70 10.98
C LEU A 38 -12.05 -0.74 11.25
N GLN A 39 -10.91 -1.17 10.72
CA GLN A 39 -10.41 -2.51 10.95
C GLN A 39 -10.04 -2.73 12.42
N ILE A 40 -9.43 -1.76 13.11
CA ILE A 40 -9.16 -1.85 14.56
C ILE A 40 -10.48 -2.01 15.33
N LEU A 41 -11.52 -1.27 14.95
CA LEU A 41 -12.83 -1.37 15.60
C LEU A 41 -13.51 -2.74 15.35
N MET A 42 -13.28 -3.34 14.17
CA MET A 42 -13.84 -4.63 13.80
C MET A 42 -13.01 -5.84 14.24
N ASP A 43 -11.72 -5.66 14.56
CA ASP A 43 -10.84 -6.74 14.99
C ASP A 43 -11.36 -7.39 16.29
N ASN A 44 -12.06 -6.64 17.16
CA ASN A 44 -12.74 -7.17 18.35
C ASN A 44 -13.90 -8.15 18.06
N TYR A 45 -14.43 -8.18 16.83
CA TYR A 45 -15.60 -8.98 16.47
C TYR A 45 -15.25 -10.23 15.64
N PHE A 46 -14.09 -10.28 14.98
CA PHE A 46 -13.81 -11.27 13.93
C PHE A 46 -12.59 -12.18 14.18
N ASN A 47 -12.05 -12.24 15.40
CA ASN A 47 -10.90 -13.10 15.79
C ASN A 47 -9.63 -12.96 14.92
N PHE A 48 -9.55 -11.91 14.11
CA PHE A 48 -8.40 -11.64 13.26
C PHE A 48 -7.66 -10.44 13.84
N HIS A 49 -6.73 -10.70 14.76
CA HIS A 49 -5.97 -9.64 15.43
C HIS A 49 -4.68 -9.38 14.66
N ILE A 50 -4.66 -8.30 13.89
CA ILE A 50 -3.38 -7.68 13.54
C ILE A 50 -2.96 -6.89 14.76
N ASP A 51 -1.81 -7.25 15.34
CA ASP A 51 -1.30 -6.57 16.52
C ASP A 51 -1.15 -5.07 16.24
N LEU A 52 -1.49 -4.24 17.24
CA LEU A 52 -1.32 -2.79 17.15
C LEU A 52 0.14 -2.42 16.81
N ILE A 53 1.09 -3.20 17.32
CA ILE A 53 2.52 -3.05 17.03
C ILE A 53 2.81 -3.32 15.54
N GLU A 54 2.24 -4.36 14.94
CA GLU A 54 2.41 -4.63 13.50
C GLU A 54 1.85 -3.52 12.61
N ARG A 55 0.75 -2.89 13.03
CA ARG A 55 0.15 -1.76 12.29
C ARG A 55 0.95 -0.48 12.42
N ILE A 56 1.40 -0.16 13.63
CA ILE A 56 2.22 1.03 13.88
C ILE A 56 3.58 0.88 13.19
N THR A 57 4.19 -0.31 13.26
CA THR A 57 5.43 -0.59 12.53
C THR A 57 5.19 -0.56 11.02
N GLY A 58 4.08 -1.12 10.52
CA GLY A 58 3.66 -1.02 9.13
C GLY A 58 3.46 0.42 8.65
N LEU A 59 2.98 1.33 9.50
CA LEU A 59 2.84 2.75 9.17
C LEU A 59 4.19 3.48 9.17
N LEU A 60 4.97 3.30 10.25
CA LEU A 60 6.17 4.09 10.50
C LEU A 60 7.35 3.62 9.66
N PHE A 61 7.57 2.31 9.54
CA PHE A 61 8.77 1.78 8.90
C PHE A 61 8.90 2.21 7.44
N PRO A 62 7.92 2.00 6.55
CA PRO A 62 8.00 2.49 5.18
C PRO A 62 7.88 4.00 5.06
N GLY A 63 7.07 4.63 5.92
CA GLY A 63 6.93 6.08 5.97
C GLY A 63 8.28 6.76 6.22
N ILE A 64 9.02 6.29 7.23
CA ILE A 64 10.34 6.81 7.60
C ILE A 64 11.37 6.54 6.50
N ILE A 65 11.42 5.32 5.95
CA ILE A 65 12.39 4.97 4.89
C ILE A 65 12.22 5.89 3.69
N LEU A 66 10.99 6.05 3.20
CA LEU A 66 10.72 6.92 2.06
C LEU A 66 10.84 8.39 2.42
N PHE A 67 10.57 8.78 3.66
CA PHE A 67 10.77 10.16 4.11
C PHE A 67 12.25 10.54 4.04
N VAL A 68 13.14 9.64 4.49
CA VAL A 68 14.59 9.83 4.41
C VAL A 68 15.04 9.90 2.94
N ILE A 69 14.49 9.06 2.06
CA ILE A 69 14.79 9.09 0.62
C ILE A 69 14.30 10.40 0.00
N TYR A 70 13.09 10.85 0.35
CA TYR A 70 12.50 12.11 -0.11
C TYR A 70 13.34 13.32 0.35
N MET A 71 13.80 13.33 1.60
CA MET A 71 14.65 14.40 2.12
C MET A 71 15.99 14.48 1.38
N LYS A 72 16.59 13.34 1.04
CA LYS A 72 17.85 13.30 0.29
C LYS A 72 17.65 13.62 -1.19
N ASN A 73 16.54 13.16 -1.77
CA ASN A 73 16.25 13.25 -3.20
C ASN A 73 14.76 13.54 -3.46
N PRO A 74 14.32 14.79 -3.31
CA PRO A 74 12.90 15.15 -3.44
C PRO A 74 12.36 14.97 -4.88
N LYS A 75 13.26 14.87 -5.87
CA LYS A 75 12.91 14.60 -7.28
C LYS A 75 12.68 13.11 -7.59
N LEU A 76 13.13 12.20 -6.71
CA LEU A 76 13.11 10.75 -6.94
C LEU A 76 11.84 10.09 -6.40
N SER A 77 11.24 10.64 -5.34
CA SER A 77 10.03 10.10 -4.74
C SER A 77 8.99 11.21 -4.63
N GLY A 78 7.80 11.00 -5.20
CA GLY A 78 6.69 11.90 -4.99
C GLY A 78 6.19 11.72 -3.55
N GLY A 79 5.95 12.83 -2.83
CA GLY A 79 5.38 12.76 -1.47
C GLY A 79 4.03 12.04 -1.39
N GLY A 80 3.36 11.80 -2.53
CA GLY A 80 2.17 10.96 -2.63
C GLY A 80 2.45 9.48 -2.33
N ASP A 81 3.52 8.90 -2.89
CA ASP A 81 3.87 7.49 -2.71
C ASP A 81 4.17 7.16 -1.26
N LEU A 82 4.81 8.11 -0.56
CA LEU A 82 5.10 8.03 0.87
C LEU A 82 3.84 7.91 1.71
N LYS A 83 2.86 8.79 1.46
CA LYS A 83 1.59 8.76 2.17
C LYS A 83 0.80 7.50 1.88
N LEU A 84 0.83 7.06 0.62
CA LEU A 84 0.17 5.82 0.19
C LEU A 84 0.76 4.61 0.91
N LEU A 85 2.07 4.45 0.92
CA LEU A 85 2.72 3.32 1.58
C LEU A 85 2.55 3.33 3.10
N ALA A 86 2.60 4.51 3.74
CA ALA A 86 2.29 4.63 5.16
C ALA A 86 0.84 4.24 5.47
N SER A 87 -0.13 4.72 4.67
CA SER A 87 -1.54 4.36 4.85
C SER A 87 -1.83 2.88 4.58
N LEU A 88 -1.15 2.29 3.59
CA LEU A 88 -1.27 0.88 3.28
C LEU A 88 -0.67 0.02 4.38
N GLY A 89 0.57 0.29 4.78
CA GLY A 89 1.22 -0.46 5.86
C GLY A 89 0.46 -0.41 7.18
N PHE A 90 -0.29 0.66 7.44
CA PHE A 90 -1.23 0.72 8.57
C PHE A 90 -2.45 -0.23 8.42
N CYS A 91 -2.95 -0.42 7.19
CA CYS A 91 -4.09 -1.27 6.91
C CYS A 91 -3.72 -2.76 6.89
N ILE A 92 -2.61 -3.10 6.24
CA ILE A 92 -2.22 -4.50 6.05
C ILE A 92 -1.17 -4.98 7.05
N GLY A 93 -0.53 -4.09 7.82
CA GLY A 93 0.56 -4.45 8.74
C GLY A 93 1.89 -4.71 8.03
N ILE A 94 2.98 -4.68 8.80
CA ILE A 94 4.36 -4.80 8.26
C ILE A 94 4.60 -6.10 7.48
N SER A 95 4.06 -7.22 7.97
CA SER A 95 4.30 -8.56 7.44
C SER A 95 3.82 -8.70 5.99
N TYR A 96 2.57 -8.28 5.72
CA TYR A 96 2.00 -8.29 4.38
C TYR A 96 2.47 -7.11 3.51
N PHE A 97 2.88 -6.02 4.15
CA PHE A 97 3.43 -4.87 3.47
C PHE A 97 4.77 -5.19 2.78
N ILE A 98 5.65 -5.96 3.43
CA ILE A 98 6.93 -6.38 2.82
C ILE A 98 6.67 -7.23 1.57
N ALA A 99 5.72 -8.18 1.63
CA ALA A 99 5.33 -8.98 0.47
C ALA A 99 4.76 -8.10 -0.65
N THR A 100 3.94 -7.11 -0.30
CA THR A 100 3.37 -6.13 -1.24
C THR A 100 4.47 -5.34 -1.96
N LEU A 101 5.45 -4.83 -1.23
CA LEU A 101 6.60 -4.13 -1.81
C LEU A 101 7.42 -5.04 -2.72
N PHE A 102 7.62 -6.29 -2.34
CA PHE A 102 8.38 -7.23 -3.16
C PHE A 102 7.72 -7.45 -4.54
N VAL A 103 6.40 -7.67 -4.54
CA VAL A 103 5.62 -7.80 -5.78
C VAL A 103 5.64 -6.50 -6.59
N ALA A 104 5.51 -5.35 -5.91
CA ALA A 104 5.55 -4.04 -6.55
C ALA A 104 6.90 -3.75 -7.22
N CYS A 105 8.01 -4.09 -6.55
CA CYS A 105 9.36 -3.95 -7.07
C CYS A 105 9.59 -4.81 -8.32
N ILE A 106 9.15 -6.07 -8.31
CA ILE A 106 9.26 -6.96 -9.48
C ILE A 106 8.51 -6.35 -10.68
N GLY A 107 7.27 -5.90 -10.46
CA GLY A 107 6.46 -5.25 -11.50
C GLY A 107 7.08 -3.97 -12.03
N GLY A 108 7.59 -3.12 -11.13
CA GLY A 108 8.23 -1.87 -11.46
C GLY A 108 9.54 -2.04 -12.24
N ILE A 109 10.38 -3.01 -11.84
CA ILE A 109 11.64 -3.34 -12.54
C ILE A 109 11.32 -3.89 -13.94
N ALA A 110 10.38 -4.83 -14.05
CA ALA A 110 9.98 -5.39 -15.35
C ALA A 110 9.46 -4.31 -16.30
N HIS A 111 8.69 -3.34 -15.79
CA HIS A 111 8.21 -2.21 -16.58
C HIS A 111 9.33 -1.25 -16.98
N SER A 112 10.22 -0.91 -16.04
CA SER A 112 11.39 -0.07 -16.31
C SER A 112 12.27 -0.66 -17.40
N LEU A 113 12.56 -1.96 -17.34
CA LEU A 113 13.36 -2.67 -18.34
C LEU A 113 12.67 -2.71 -19.71
N ARG A 114 11.35 -2.96 -19.76
CA ARG A 114 10.60 -3.09 -21.01
C ARG A 114 10.42 -1.75 -21.74
N TYR A 115 10.13 -0.67 -21.01
CA TYR A 115 9.82 0.63 -21.59
C TYR A 115 10.97 1.64 -21.49
N LYS A 116 12.11 1.24 -20.92
CA LYS A 116 13.31 2.08 -20.69
C LYS A 116 12.98 3.43 -20.02
N GLN A 117 11.95 3.46 -19.17
CA GLN A 117 11.53 4.67 -18.49
C GLN A 117 12.27 4.81 -17.15
N VAL A 118 12.78 6.03 -16.92
CA VAL A 118 13.46 6.42 -15.67
C VAL A 118 12.44 6.62 -14.54
N TYR A 119 11.21 7.03 -14.87
CA TYR A 119 10.14 7.29 -13.90
C TYR A 119 9.00 6.31 -14.06
N VAL A 120 8.95 5.32 -13.16
CA VAL A 120 7.89 4.31 -13.08
C VAL A 120 6.78 4.82 -12.14
N PRO A 121 5.49 4.71 -12.50
CA PRO A 121 4.38 5.01 -11.59
C PRO A 121 4.33 3.97 -10.46
N LEU A 122 5.09 4.23 -9.41
CA LEU A 122 5.35 3.29 -8.31
C LEU A 122 4.06 2.97 -7.55
N GLY A 123 3.21 3.97 -7.33
CA GLY A 123 1.90 3.83 -6.66
C GLY A 123 1.01 2.77 -7.32
N THR A 124 1.02 2.69 -8.66
CA THR A 124 0.26 1.69 -9.40
C THR A 124 0.72 0.26 -9.08
N TYR A 125 2.03 0.02 -9.07
CA TYR A 125 2.58 -1.30 -8.76
C TYR A 125 2.40 -1.69 -7.29
N ILE A 126 2.45 -0.71 -6.39
CA ILE A 126 2.13 -0.92 -4.97
C ILE A 126 0.67 -1.35 -4.82
N CYS A 127 -0.26 -0.69 -5.52
CA CYS A 127 -1.67 -1.06 -5.48
C CYS A 127 -1.90 -2.46 -6.03
N ILE A 128 -1.25 -2.83 -7.13
CA ILE A 128 -1.32 -4.19 -7.70
C ILE A 128 -0.78 -5.21 -6.70
N GLY A 129 0.39 -4.96 -6.10
CA GLY A 129 0.98 -5.83 -5.09
C GLY A 129 0.06 -6.04 -3.90
N ALA A 130 -0.58 -4.96 -3.42
CA ALA A 130 -1.50 -5.02 -2.30
C ALA A 130 -2.75 -5.83 -2.66
N VAL A 131 -3.32 -5.66 -3.85
CA VAL A 131 -4.46 -6.47 -4.32
C VAL A 131 -4.10 -7.96 -4.38
N ILE A 132 -2.93 -8.30 -4.90
CA ILE A 132 -2.47 -9.69 -4.99
C ILE A 132 -2.27 -10.30 -3.62
N VAL A 133 -1.51 -9.63 -2.74
CA VAL A 133 -1.20 -10.17 -1.40
C VAL A 133 -2.47 -10.32 -0.56
N THR A 134 -3.37 -9.34 -0.63
CA THR A 134 -4.63 -9.40 0.12
C THR A 134 -5.57 -10.46 -0.45
N GLY A 135 -5.60 -10.65 -1.78
CA GLY A 135 -6.34 -11.73 -2.42
C GLY A 135 -5.83 -13.12 -2.04
N VAL A 136 -4.51 -13.32 -2.02
CA VAL A 136 -3.90 -14.61 -1.61
C VAL A 136 -4.25 -14.94 -0.16
N ASN A 137 -4.13 -13.95 0.75
CA ASN A 137 -4.51 -14.13 2.15
C ASN A 137 -5.99 -14.45 2.32
N PHE A 138 -6.86 -13.81 1.52
CA PHE A 138 -8.29 -14.10 1.56
C PHE A 138 -8.58 -15.55 1.17
N VAL A 139 -7.94 -16.06 0.11
CA VAL A 139 -8.09 -17.46 -0.30
C VAL A 139 -7.60 -18.40 0.80
N GLN A 140 -6.43 -18.14 1.40
CA GLN A 140 -5.88 -18.96 2.49
C GLN A 140 -6.78 -19.01 3.73
N PHE A 141 -7.62 -18.00 3.97
CA PHE A 141 -8.55 -18.03 5.09
C PHE A 141 -9.69 -19.06 4.94
N PHE A 142 -10.06 -19.46 3.72
CA PHE A 142 -11.12 -20.45 3.48
C PHE A 142 -10.64 -21.90 3.51
N TYR A 143 -9.32 -22.14 3.56
CA TYR A 143 -8.71 -23.47 3.58
C TYR A 143 -8.09 -23.76 4.95
#